data_AF-A0A5N6K8Y6-F1
#
_entry.id   AF-A0A5N6K8Y6-F1
#
_cell.length_a   1.000
_cell.length_b   1.000
_cell.length_c   1.000
_cell.angle_alpha   90.00
_cell.angle_beta   90.00
_cell.angle_gamma   90.00
#
_symmetry.space_group_name_H-M   'P 1'
#
loop_
_entity.id
_entity.type
_entity.pdbx_description
1 polymer ?
#
loop_
_entity_poly.entity_id
_entity_poly.type
_entity_poly.pdbx_seq_one_letter_code
_entity_poly.pdbx_strand_id
1 'polypeptide(L)'
;MTHPSTQSWCPSTNDIQPNPNTPFPKPPAQDVDIPLTPLQEYYNEVRAKLAYTAKAKEKIQNRGLELFTKLDVARIILGEHGDKWRDGRERARRVVVLEKLVVVHDQYFDILSKCEEELREKQEALEKTLKSRGLIVDHGASNEKPQEVRAWRLDPAVVEPVAENTG
;
A
#
# COMPACT_ATOMS: atom_id res chain seq x y z
N MET A 1 30.04 -83.55 -21.46
CA MET A 1 30.41 -82.71 -20.31
C MET A 1 29.49 -81.51 -20.30
N THR A 2 28.64 -81.40 -19.31
CA THR A 2 27.64 -80.33 -19.18
C THR A 2 27.82 -79.74 -17.80
N HIS A 3 28.29 -78.50 -17.72
CA HIS A 3 28.49 -77.78 -16.45
C HIS A 3 27.13 -77.41 -15.84
N PRO A 4 26.91 -77.54 -14.52
CA PRO A 4 25.72 -77.00 -13.88
C PRO A 4 25.79 -75.47 -13.84
N SER A 5 24.64 -74.82 -14.00
CA SER A 5 24.49 -73.37 -13.97
C SER A 5 24.83 -72.79 -12.60
N THR A 6 25.74 -71.83 -12.56
CA THR A 6 26.12 -71.07 -11.36
C THR A 6 24.92 -70.28 -10.83
N GLN A 7 24.40 -70.69 -9.67
CA GLN A 7 23.33 -69.98 -8.97
C GLN A 7 23.90 -68.70 -8.34
N SER A 8 23.50 -67.53 -8.83
CA SER A 8 23.96 -66.24 -8.31
C SER A 8 23.16 -65.86 -7.04
N TRP A 9 23.85 -65.81 -5.92
CA TRP A 9 23.32 -65.33 -4.64
C TRP A 9 23.42 -63.79 -4.55
N CYS A 10 22.73 -63.08 -5.45
CA CYS A 10 22.54 -61.63 -5.26
C CYS A 10 21.31 -61.40 -4.37
N PRO A 11 21.43 -60.66 -3.26
CA PRO A 11 20.28 -60.27 -2.47
C PRO A 11 19.33 -59.40 -3.33
N SER A 12 18.03 -59.52 -3.06
CA SER A 12 17.03 -58.68 -3.71
C SER A 12 17.31 -57.21 -3.42
N THR A 13 17.01 -56.31 -4.34
CA THR A 13 17.10 -54.86 -4.10
C THR A 13 16.27 -54.41 -2.90
N ASN A 14 15.27 -55.20 -2.49
CA ASN A 14 14.46 -54.98 -1.29
C ASN A 14 15.14 -55.43 0.02
N ASP A 15 16.22 -56.21 -0.03
CA ASP A 15 17.02 -56.64 1.14
C ASP A 15 18.15 -55.66 1.46
N ILE A 16 18.32 -54.60 0.66
CA ILE A 16 19.30 -53.55 0.92
C ILE A 16 18.70 -52.60 1.96
N GLN A 17 19.16 -52.71 3.21
CA GLN A 17 18.82 -51.74 4.24
C GLN A 17 19.34 -50.35 3.84
N PRO A 18 18.55 -49.27 4.03
CA PRO A 18 19.02 -47.92 3.74
C PRO A 18 20.24 -47.61 4.61
N ASN A 19 21.25 -46.96 4.01
CA ASN A 19 22.48 -46.62 4.70
C ASN A 19 22.16 -45.71 5.91
N PRO A 20 22.55 -46.07 7.15
CA PRO A 20 22.29 -45.24 8.33
C PRO A 20 23.00 -43.87 8.26
N ASN A 21 23.99 -43.72 7.38
CA ASN A 21 24.69 -42.46 7.13
C ASN A 21 24.10 -41.63 5.98
N THR A 22 23.02 -42.08 5.33
CA THR A 22 22.33 -41.22 4.36
C THR A 22 21.50 -40.18 5.12
N PRO A 23 21.79 -38.88 4.99
CA PRO A 23 20.95 -37.86 5.60
C PRO A 23 19.54 -38.00 5.04
N PHE A 24 18.54 -38.03 5.92
CA PHE A 24 17.14 -37.99 5.49
C PHE A 24 16.96 -36.82 4.51
N PRO A 25 16.31 -37.03 3.35
CA PRO A 25 15.99 -35.93 2.45
C PRO A 25 15.15 -34.95 3.26
N LYS A 26 15.69 -33.74 3.49
CA LYS A 26 14.91 -32.65 4.07
C LYS A 26 13.75 -32.43 3.10
N PRO A 27 12.49 -32.67 3.51
CA PRO A 27 11.38 -32.28 2.66
C PRO A 27 11.55 -30.79 2.35
N PRO A 28 11.27 -30.34 1.10
CA PRO A 28 11.26 -28.93 0.80
C PRO A 28 10.38 -28.22 1.84
N ALA A 29 10.80 -27.04 2.31
CA ALA A 29 10.00 -26.25 3.22
C ALA A 29 8.59 -26.18 2.62
N GLN A 30 7.62 -26.81 3.29
CA GLN A 30 6.24 -26.64 2.90
C GLN A 30 5.95 -25.17 3.12
N ASP A 31 5.72 -24.42 2.05
CA ASP A 31 5.11 -23.11 2.12
C ASP A 31 3.72 -23.32 2.72
N VAL A 32 3.66 -23.32 4.05
CA VAL A 32 2.41 -23.36 4.79
C VAL A 32 1.81 -21.97 4.58
N ASP A 33 0.85 -21.88 3.67
CA ASP A 33 -0.05 -20.73 3.55
C ASP A 33 -0.90 -20.67 4.83
N ILE A 34 -0.31 -20.16 5.91
CA ILE A 34 -1.00 -19.95 7.18
C ILE A 34 -1.95 -18.77 6.96
N PRO A 35 -3.27 -18.97 7.10
CA PRO A 35 -4.23 -17.88 6.97
C PRO A 35 -3.93 -16.81 8.02
N LEU A 36 -4.03 -15.55 7.61
CA LEU A 36 -3.83 -14.41 8.51
C LEU A 36 -4.85 -14.48 9.65
N THR A 37 -4.39 -14.19 10.86
CA THR A 37 -5.29 -13.97 11.98
C THR A 37 -6.09 -12.68 11.76
N PRO A 38 -7.33 -12.55 12.29
CA PRO A 38 -8.12 -11.31 12.14
C PRO A 38 -7.37 -10.05 12.60
N LEU A 39 -6.48 -10.18 13.58
CA LEU A 39 -5.65 -9.08 14.06
C LEU A 39 -4.57 -8.67 13.04
N GLN A 40 -3.99 -9.62 12.32
CA GLN A 40 -3.04 -9.34 11.23
C GLN A 40 -3.75 -8.76 10.00
N GLU A 41 -4.97 -9.22 9.69
CA GLU A 41 -5.81 -8.64 8.64
C GLU A 41 -6.12 -7.16 8.94
N TYR A 42 -6.54 -6.85 10.16
CA TYR A 42 -6.81 -5.48 10.58
C TYR A 42 -5.54 -4.60 10.56
N TYR A 43 -4.39 -5.15 10.96
CA TYR A 43 -3.11 -4.43 10.86
C TYR A 43 -2.75 -4.10 9.40
N ASN A 44 -2.94 -5.05 8.48
CA ASN A 44 -2.73 -4.82 7.05
C ASN A 44 -3.71 -3.78 6.48
N GLU A 45 -4.97 -3.80 6.93
CA GLU A 45 -5.96 -2.79 6.55
C GLU A 45 -5.54 -1.39 7.00
N VAL A 46 -5.08 -1.23 8.24
CA VAL A 46 -4.57 0.06 8.76
C VAL A 46 -3.37 0.54 7.94
N ARG A 47 -2.42 -0.36 7.62
CA ARG A 47 -1.29 -0.02 6.75
C ARG A 47 -1.73 0.40 5.34
N ALA A 48 -2.71 -0.27 4.77
CA ALA A 48 -3.26 0.09 3.46
C ALA A 48 -3.92 1.46 3.49
N LYS A 49 -4.70 1.76 4.54
CA LYS A 49 -5.32 3.08 4.77
C LYS A 49 -4.27 4.19 4.94
N LEU A 50 -3.16 3.93 5.64
CA LEU A 50 -2.04 4.86 5.74
C LEU A 50 -1.39 5.13 4.38
N ALA A 51 -1.13 4.08 3.58
CA ALA A 51 -0.58 4.22 2.24
C ALA A 51 -1.52 5.03 1.32
N TYR A 52 -2.82 4.80 1.42
CA TYR A 52 -3.83 5.60 0.72
C TYR A 52 -3.80 7.06 1.15
N THR A 53 -3.76 7.32 2.46
CA THR A 53 -3.74 8.68 3.03
C THR A 53 -2.50 9.46 2.59
N ALA A 54 -1.33 8.81 2.56
CA ALA A 54 -0.09 9.41 2.06
C ALA A 54 -0.21 9.83 0.58
N LYS A 55 -0.74 8.94 -0.28
CA LYS A 55 -0.97 9.26 -1.70
C LYS A 55 -2.02 10.37 -1.89
N ALA A 56 -3.09 10.36 -1.09
CA ALA A 56 -4.12 11.37 -1.13
C ALA A 56 -3.56 12.75 -0.74
N LYS A 57 -2.73 12.82 0.29
CA LYS A 57 -2.02 14.03 0.71
C LYS A 57 -1.14 14.60 -0.39
N GLU A 58 -0.35 13.76 -1.06
CA GLU A 58 0.49 14.19 -2.17
C GLU A 58 -0.35 14.82 -3.30
N LYS A 59 -1.44 14.14 -3.71
CA LYS A 59 -2.37 14.67 -4.73
C LYS A 59 -2.97 16.01 -4.31
N ILE A 60 -3.40 16.12 -3.05
CA ILE A 60 -3.99 17.34 -2.51
C ILE A 60 -2.94 18.44 -2.49
N GLN A 61 -1.74 18.20 -1.99
CA GLN A 61 -0.67 19.19 -1.96
C GLN A 61 -0.38 19.75 -3.36
N ASN A 62 -0.26 18.89 -4.38
CA ASN A 62 -0.06 19.31 -5.77
C ASN A 62 -1.21 20.19 -6.28
N ARG A 63 -2.47 19.77 -6.04
CA ARG A 63 -3.65 20.56 -6.41
C ARG A 63 -3.74 21.89 -5.64
N GLY A 64 -3.25 21.92 -4.41
CA GLY A 64 -3.17 23.12 -3.58
C GLY A 64 -2.24 24.15 -4.21
N LEU A 65 -1.03 23.73 -4.60
CA LEU A 65 -0.07 24.59 -5.31
C LEU A 65 -0.65 25.17 -6.60
N GLU A 66 -1.39 24.36 -7.37
CA GLU A 66 -2.10 24.85 -8.56
C GLU A 66 -3.19 25.88 -8.22
N LEU A 67 -3.92 25.71 -7.11
CA LEU A 67 -4.93 26.65 -6.67
C LEU A 67 -4.31 27.97 -6.20
N PHE A 68 -3.23 27.91 -5.42
CA PHE A 68 -2.48 29.09 -4.96
C PHE A 68 -1.94 29.89 -6.15
N THR A 69 -1.28 29.23 -7.10
CA THR A 69 -0.77 29.90 -8.30
C THR A 69 -1.90 30.53 -9.14
N LYS A 70 -3.04 29.84 -9.31
CA LYS A 70 -4.22 30.42 -9.98
C LYS A 70 -4.78 31.63 -9.24
N LEU A 71 -4.81 31.60 -7.91
CA LEU A 71 -5.26 32.71 -7.08
C LEU A 71 -4.33 33.91 -7.21
N ASP A 72 -3.03 33.70 -7.14
CA ASP A 72 -2.03 34.77 -7.30
C ASP A 72 -2.13 35.44 -8.67
N VAL A 73 -2.23 34.65 -9.73
CA VAL A 73 -2.46 35.17 -11.09
C VAL A 73 -3.76 35.96 -11.15
N ALA A 74 -4.85 35.46 -10.57
CA ALA A 74 -6.13 36.17 -10.55
C ALA A 74 -6.05 37.51 -9.80
N ARG A 75 -5.29 37.57 -8.70
CA ARG A 75 -5.04 38.81 -7.94
C ARG A 75 -4.22 39.82 -8.73
N ILE A 76 -3.18 39.37 -9.43
CA ILE A 76 -2.37 40.23 -10.30
C ILE A 76 -3.24 40.84 -11.41
N ILE A 77 -3.99 40.02 -12.14
CA ILE A 77 -4.85 40.47 -13.24
C ILE A 77 -5.92 41.46 -12.74
N LEU A 78 -6.50 41.21 -11.56
CA LEU A 78 -7.46 42.12 -10.94
C LEU A 78 -6.80 43.46 -10.57
N GLY A 79 -5.58 43.44 -10.05
CA GLY A 79 -4.80 44.64 -9.74
C GLY A 79 -4.44 45.46 -10.98
N GLU A 80 -4.03 44.80 -12.06
CA GLU A 80 -3.61 45.44 -13.30
C GLU A 80 -4.78 46.06 -14.09
N HIS A 81 -5.91 45.36 -14.15
CA HIS A 81 -7.02 45.75 -15.02
C HIS A 81 -8.25 46.27 -14.28
N GLY A 82 -8.24 46.22 -12.94
CA GLY A 82 -9.30 46.73 -12.08
C GLY A 82 -10.58 45.89 -12.07
N ASP A 83 -11.48 46.27 -11.17
CA ASP A 83 -12.76 45.62 -10.85
C ASP A 83 -13.97 46.29 -11.52
N LYS A 84 -13.74 47.35 -12.29
CA LYS A 84 -14.81 48.13 -12.93
C LYS A 84 -15.42 47.38 -14.11
N TRP A 85 -16.68 47.73 -14.41
CA TRP A 85 -17.48 47.16 -15.49
C TRP A 85 -17.84 45.68 -15.30
N ARG A 86 -18.45 45.06 -16.31
CA ARG A 86 -18.86 43.65 -16.24
C ARG A 86 -17.66 42.73 -16.02
N ASP A 87 -16.60 42.93 -16.79
CA ASP A 87 -15.43 42.05 -16.79
C ASP A 87 -14.59 42.19 -15.52
N GLY A 88 -14.48 43.41 -14.98
CA GLY A 88 -13.80 43.63 -13.70
C GLY A 88 -14.53 42.97 -12.53
N ARG A 89 -15.87 43.02 -12.50
CA ARG A 89 -16.65 42.30 -11.48
C ARG A 89 -16.48 40.79 -11.58
N GLU A 90 -16.38 40.26 -12.79
CA GLU A 90 -16.16 38.82 -12.99
C GLU A 90 -14.75 38.39 -12.53
N ARG A 91 -13.72 39.22 -12.76
CA ARG A 91 -12.38 39.00 -12.19
C ARG A 91 -12.40 39.00 -10.65
N ALA A 92 -13.09 39.96 -10.04
CA ALA A 92 -13.20 40.03 -8.59
C ALA A 92 -13.92 38.80 -8.01
N ARG A 93 -14.99 38.34 -8.66
CA ARG A 93 -15.69 37.10 -8.29
C ARG A 93 -14.77 35.89 -8.39
N ARG A 94 -13.96 35.79 -9.45
CA ARG A 94 -13.01 34.69 -9.64
C ARG A 94 -12.00 34.62 -8.50
N VAL A 95 -11.48 35.76 -8.03
CA VAL A 95 -10.60 35.82 -6.85
C VAL A 95 -11.32 35.28 -5.62
N VAL A 96 -12.53 35.76 -5.33
CA VAL A 96 -13.32 35.30 -4.16
C VAL A 96 -13.60 33.79 -4.20
N VAL A 97 -13.92 33.25 -5.38
CA VAL A 97 -14.15 31.80 -5.54
C VAL A 97 -12.86 31.02 -5.30
N LEU A 98 -11.73 31.48 -5.84
CA LEU A 98 -10.43 30.83 -5.63
C LEU A 98 -9.99 30.88 -4.16
N GLU A 99 -10.22 31.99 -3.46
CA GLU A 99 -9.95 32.10 -2.01
C GLU A 99 -10.77 31.09 -1.21
N LYS A 100 -12.06 30.95 -1.52
CA LYS A 100 -12.91 29.93 -0.88
C LYS A 100 -12.42 28.51 -1.17
N LEU A 101 -12.00 28.24 -2.41
CA LEU A 101 -11.46 26.93 -2.79
C LEU A 101 -10.16 26.61 -2.04
N VAL A 102 -9.28 27.58 -1.84
CA VAL A 102 -8.07 27.42 -1.03
C VAL A 102 -8.43 27.08 0.42
N VAL A 103 -9.37 27.81 1.03
CA VAL A 103 -9.80 27.52 2.41
C VAL A 103 -10.37 26.10 2.54
N VAL A 104 -11.21 25.67 1.60
CA VAL A 104 -11.75 24.31 1.60
C VAL A 104 -10.64 23.28 1.41
N HIS A 105 -9.66 23.57 0.56
CA HIS A 105 -8.51 22.71 0.33
C HIS A 105 -7.66 22.53 1.60
N ASP A 106 -7.34 23.62 2.29
CA ASP A 106 -6.62 23.59 3.56
C ASP A 106 -7.37 22.77 4.62
N GLN A 107 -8.70 22.94 4.71
CA GLN A 107 -9.54 22.14 5.61
C GLN A 107 -9.47 20.64 5.31
N TYR A 108 -9.52 20.24 4.02
CA TYR A 108 -9.37 18.83 3.65
C TYR A 108 -7.99 18.29 4.01
N PHE A 109 -6.94 19.09 3.82
CA PHE A 109 -5.58 18.71 4.18
C PHE A 109 -5.42 18.50 5.69
N ASP A 110 -6.03 19.38 6.51
CA ASP A 110 -6.03 19.27 7.97
C ASP A 110 -6.77 18.01 8.44
N ILE A 111 -7.94 17.73 7.87
CA ILE A 111 -8.72 16.53 8.18
C ILE A 111 -7.90 15.26 7.86
N LEU A 112 -7.30 15.20 6.68
CA LEU A 112 -6.45 14.06 6.31
C LEU A 112 -5.23 13.92 7.21
N SER A 113 -4.67 15.03 7.68
CA SER A 113 -3.54 15.01 8.62
C SER A 113 -3.93 14.40 9.95
N LYS A 114 -5.09 14.75 10.49
CA LYS A 114 -5.63 14.14 11.71
C LYS A 114 -5.93 12.65 11.52
N CYS A 115 -6.54 12.28 10.39
CA CYS A 115 -6.80 10.86 10.09
C CYS A 115 -5.49 10.05 9.98
N GLU A 116 -4.44 10.61 9.38
CA GLU A 116 -3.14 9.94 9.30
C GLU A 116 -2.53 9.72 10.68
N GLU A 117 -2.59 10.74 11.56
CA GLU A 117 -2.09 10.66 12.93
C GLU A 117 -2.81 9.57 13.72
N GLU A 118 -4.14 9.56 13.72
CA GLU A 118 -4.94 8.52 14.39
C GLU A 118 -4.65 7.11 13.83
N LEU A 119 -4.48 6.99 12.51
CA LEU A 119 -4.14 5.71 11.89
C LEU A 119 -2.73 5.24 12.28
N ARG A 120 -1.78 6.16 12.44
CA ARG A 120 -0.41 5.86 12.85
C ARG A 120 -0.35 5.39 14.29
N GLU A 121 -1.07 6.05 15.20
CA GLU A 121 -1.20 5.60 16.60
C GLU A 121 -1.82 4.19 16.68
N LYS A 122 -2.89 3.95 15.90
CA LYS A 122 -3.51 2.62 15.81
C LYS A 122 -2.56 1.58 15.24
N GLN A 123 -1.79 1.92 14.21
CA GLN A 123 -0.78 1.03 13.64
C GLN A 123 0.26 0.66 14.71
N GLU A 124 0.81 1.64 15.42
CA GLU A 124 1.84 1.40 16.44
C GLU A 124 1.32 0.52 17.59
N ALA A 125 0.09 0.78 18.06
CA ALA A 125 -0.54 -0.04 19.10
C ALA A 125 -0.78 -1.49 18.65
N LEU A 126 -1.23 -1.68 17.40
CA LEU A 126 -1.41 -3.00 16.81
C LEU A 126 -0.08 -3.72 16.60
N GLU A 127 0.93 -3.01 16.12
CA GLU A 127 2.27 -3.56 15.93
C GLU A 127 2.86 -4.07 17.25
N LYS A 128 2.76 -3.28 18.33
CA LYS A 128 3.16 -3.71 19.68
C LYS A 128 2.41 -4.96 20.13
N THR A 129 1.10 -4.99 19.91
CA THR A 129 0.26 -6.14 20.28
C THR A 129 0.64 -7.40 19.48
N LEU A 130 0.85 -7.26 18.17
CA LEU A 130 1.22 -8.36 17.29
C LEU A 130 2.63 -8.89 17.61
N LYS A 131 3.59 -8.01 17.91
CA LYS A 131 4.92 -8.36 18.40
C LYS A 131 4.86 -9.13 19.71
N SER A 132 4.09 -8.66 20.69
CA SER A 132 3.93 -9.35 21.98
C SER A 132 3.30 -10.75 21.86
N ARG A 133 2.52 -10.97 20.79
CA ARG A 133 1.87 -12.25 20.49
C ARG A 133 2.71 -13.14 19.56
N GLY A 134 3.90 -12.70 19.15
CA GLY A 134 4.76 -13.42 18.20
C GLY A 134 4.17 -13.54 16.79
N LEU A 135 3.18 -12.70 16.45
CA LEU A 135 2.48 -12.72 15.16
C LEU A 135 3.15 -11.85 14.10
N ILE A 136 4.08 -10.98 14.50
CA ILE A 136 4.99 -10.23 13.63
C ILE A 136 6.37 -10.30 14.28
N VAL A 137 7.38 -10.67 13.49
CA VAL A 137 8.79 -10.64 13.89
C VAL A 137 9.41 -9.37 13.32
N ASP A 138 10.15 -8.62 14.13
CA ASP A 138 11.04 -7.60 13.62
C ASP A 138 12.12 -8.29 12.79
N HIS A 139 11.92 -8.35 11.47
CA HIS A 139 13.03 -8.61 10.56
C HIS A 139 13.93 -7.37 10.59
N GLY A 140 14.77 -7.28 11.62
CA GLY A 140 15.88 -6.36 11.66
C GLY A 140 16.71 -6.56 10.40
N ALA A 141 16.64 -5.60 9.47
CA ALA A 141 17.50 -5.51 8.29
C ALA A 141 17.72 -6.84 7.52
N SER A 142 16.68 -7.67 7.35
CA SER A 142 16.74 -8.76 6.37
C SER A 142 16.26 -8.20 5.04
N ASN A 143 17.09 -8.29 3.99
CA ASN A 143 16.78 -7.93 2.60
C ASN A 143 15.69 -8.83 1.95
N GLU A 144 14.90 -9.52 2.77
CA GLU A 144 13.76 -10.28 2.31
C GLU A 144 12.62 -9.30 2.05
N LYS A 145 12.32 -9.13 0.77
CA LYS A 145 11.18 -8.35 0.30
C LYS A 145 9.97 -8.69 1.18
N PRO A 146 9.25 -7.70 1.72
CA PRO A 146 7.97 -7.99 2.37
C PRO A 146 7.18 -8.85 1.40
N GLN A 147 6.72 -10.02 1.87
CA GLN A 147 5.84 -10.90 1.11
C GLN A 147 4.83 -10.00 0.42
N GLU A 148 4.84 -10.06 -0.91
CA GLU A 148 3.98 -9.29 -1.77
C GLU A 148 2.56 -9.59 -1.32
N VAL A 149 2.00 -8.72 -0.47
CA VAL A 149 0.62 -8.83 -0.02
C VAL A 149 -0.16 -8.81 -1.32
N ARG A 150 -0.65 -9.98 -1.72
CA ARG A 150 -1.35 -10.23 -2.99
C ARG A 150 -2.10 -8.97 -3.31
N ALA A 151 -1.67 -8.32 -4.39
CA ALA A 151 -2.18 -7.06 -4.82
C ALA A 151 -3.70 -7.09 -4.70
N TRP A 152 -4.22 -6.47 -3.63
CA TRP A 152 -5.60 -6.04 -3.61
C TRP A 152 -5.61 -4.92 -4.63
N ARG A 153 -5.76 -5.32 -5.90
CA ARG A 153 -6.20 -4.43 -6.94
C ARG A 153 -7.48 -3.85 -6.39
N LEU A 154 -7.37 -2.62 -5.90
CA LEU A 154 -8.54 -1.77 -5.74
C LEU A 154 -9.29 -1.88 -7.06
N ASP A 155 -10.57 -2.20 -6.95
CA ASP A 155 -11.46 -2.30 -8.09
C ASP A 155 -11.26 -1.04 -8.94
N PRO A 156 -10.87 -1.14 -10.23
CA PRO A 156 -10.58 0.03 -11.06
C PRO A 156 -11.79 0.97 -11.18
N ALA A 157 -13.00 0.51 -10.85
CA ALA A 157 -14.20 1.32 -10.72
C ALA A 157 -14.12 2.41 -9.62
N VAL A 158 -13.21 2.29 -8.65
CA VAL A 158 -12.98 3.29 -7.60
C VAL A 158 -11.84 4.27 -7.99
N VAL A 159 -11.06 3.93 -9.02
CA VAL A 159 -9.90 4.68 -9.50
C VAL A 159 -10.20 5.25 -10.90
N GLU A 160 -11.15 6.19 -10.90
CA GLU A 160 -11.42 7.22 -11.93
C GLU A 160 -12.23 6.87 -13.20
N PRO A 161 -12.97 7.84 -13.79
CA PRO A 161 -12.88 9.29 -13.53
C PRO A 161 -14.21 9.99 -13.21
N VAL A 162 -14.17 10.92 -12.24
CA VAL A 162 -15.00 12.14 -12.29
C VAL A 162 -14.32 13.08 -13.29
N ALA A 163 -14.35 12.69 -14.55
CA ALA A 163 -13.97 13.50 -15.70
C ALA A 163 -15.01 13.25 -16.80
N GLU A 164 -16.24 13.67 -16.55
CA GLU A 164 -17.26 13.91 -17.56
C GLU A 164 -18.47 14.56 -16.88
N ASN A 165 -18.38 15.87 -16.61
CA ASN A 165 -19.56 16.72 -16.61
C ASN A 165 -19.17 18.20 -16.71
N THR A 166 -18.79 18.60 -17.92
CA THR A 166 -18.99 19.98 -18.38
C THR A 166 -19.55 19.89 -19.78
N GLY A 167 -20.88 19.98 -19.87
CA GLY A 167 -21.55 20.50 -21.05
C GLY A 167 -21.44 22.02 -21.12
#